data_AF-A0A1Z9SQ57-F1
#
_entry.id   AF-A0A1Z9SQ57-F1
#
_cell.length_a   1.000
_cell.length_b   1.000
_cell.length_c   1.000
_cell.angle_alpha   90.00
_cell.angle_beta   90.00
_cell.angle_gamma   90.00
#
_symmetry.space_group_name_H-M   'P 1'
#
loop_
_entity.id
_entity.type
_entity.pdbx_description
1 polymer ?
#
loop_
_entity_poly.entity_id
_entity_poly.type
_entity_poly.pdbx_seq_one_letter_code
_entity_poly.pdbx_strand_id
1 'polypeptide(L)'
;MVIHFKIIKIVGLFLFLPLFGLNSVTIKVYHVFESFGTETQELKFSTVMNYNKKKLMVDSTIYSHDIPLSEKYVYVTGEDEGLKLQRAYDKKIVLSYKFEYDNLKRKTNTSLYGSNDSIYWTEHYKYDDNNFLYKLIRFDPKKAINQEMVEDSKNGEIVWAEKYLYFDDGKGFEHRELYNNYCLTITSYHFDSQKTPIKQKEYFDPSVIFQTIYFHNKKGNLTHETTTGYLGISLGSKAYEYDMYDRKTKKFLYNEKGELEKTYNTVIDDESHVFYDYYSDSLVNFLAIKETRLDSKGRVFIKSVLDGQDKLLEKNVYYYDENERIVEIKKYDMVRRSISRAYQVPIQVHTYEYD
;
A
#
# COMPACT_ATOMS: atom_id res chain seq x y z
N MET A 1 -23.93 47.91 15.92
CA MET A 1 -22.99 48.58 15.00
C MET A 1 -21.72 48.91 15.80
N VAL A 2 -20.56 48.56 15.24
CA VAL A 2 -19.18 48.79 15.72
C VAL A 2 -18.68 47.88 16.85
N ILE A 3 -18.18 46.73 16.39
CA ILE A 3 -17.00 45.99 16.84
C ILE A 3 -15.80 46.95 17.04
N HIS A 4 -14.93 46.76 18.04
CA HIS A 4 -13.48 46.72 17.82
C HIS A 4 -12.67 46.12 18.99
N PHE A 5 -11.84 45.16 18.56
CA PHE A 5 -10.74 44.41 19.17
C PHE A 5 -9.96 45.03 20.34
N LYS A 6 -9.54 44.16 21.27
CA LYS A 6 -8.15 44.15 21.75
C LYS A 6 -7.52 42.77 21.62
N ILE A 7 -6.58 42.71 20.69
CA ILE A 7 -5.54 41.71 20.52
C ILE A 7 -4.73 41.60 21.81
N ILE A 8 -4.57 40.40 22.35
CA ILE A 8 -3.38 40.03 23.13
C ILE A 8 -2.68 38.90 22.38
N LYS A 9 -1.39 39.16 22.16
CA LYS A 9 -0.44 38.43 21.34
C LYS A 9 0.57 37.78 22.29
N ILE A 10 1.07 36.60 21.88
CA ILE A 10 2.33 35.96 22.32
C ILE A 10 2.16 35.23 23.67
N VAL A 11 2.55 33.97 23.89
CA VAL A 11 3.81 33.23 23.64
C VAL A 11 3.41 31.76 23.38
N GLY A 12 3.76 31.12 22.25
CA GLY A 12 5.05 30.46 22.12
C GLY A 12 5.14 29.17 22.95
N LEU A 13 4.45 28.11 22.54
CA LEU A 13 4.95 26.76 22.78
C LEU A 13 4.78 25.95 21.51
N PHE A 14 5.78 26.02 20.64
CA PHE A 14 6.07 24.94 19.72
C PHE A 14 6.38 23.70 20.57
N LEU A 15 5.34 22.94 20.91
CA LEU A 15 5.51 21.50 21.07
C LEU A 15 5.62 20.93 19.66
N PHE A 16 6.77 21.15 19.01
CA PHE A 16 7.34 20.07 18.25
C PHE A 16 7.68 19.00 19.29
N LEU A 17 6.71 18.16 19.65
CA LEU A 17 7.05 16.87 20.20
C LEU A 17 7.83 16.18 19.08
N PRO A 18 9.14 15.90 19.25
CA PRO A 18 9.74 14.92 18.38
C PRO A 18 8.88 13.66 18.55
N LEU A 19 8.23 13.13 17.50
CA LEU A 19 7.71 11.77 17.65
C LEU A 19 8.93 10.93 18.07
N PHE A 20 8.87 10.43 19.29
CA PHE A 20 9.96 9.79 19.98
C PHE A 20 10.45 8.59 19.20
N GLY A 21 11.77 8.45 19.07
CA GLY A 21 12.55 7.22 19.25
C GLY A 21 12.36 5.99 18.35
N LEU A 22 11.23 5.83 17.64
CA LEU A 22 10.87 4.51 17.15
C LEU A 22 11.71 4.06 15.96
N ASN A 23 12.45 2.96 16.15
CA ASN A 23 13.17 2.29 15.07
C ASN A 23 12.35 1.16 14.46
N SER A 24 11.34 0.64 15.18
CA SER A 24 10.54 -0.49 14.74
C SER A 24 9.08 -0.42 15.22
N VAL A 25 8.19 -1.01 14.42
CA VAL A 25 6.80 -1.30 14.78
C VAL A 25 6.52 -2.77 14.48
N THR A 26 6.00 -3.50 15.46
CA THR A 26 5.62 -4.90 15.28
C THR A 26 4.11 -5.05 15.31
N ILE A 27 3.53 -5.61 14.26
CA ILE A 27 2.11 -5.97 14.17
C ILE A 27 1.98 -7.47 14.41
N LYS A 28 1.32 -7.87 15.50
CA LYS A 28 1.01 -9.26 15.81
C LYS A 28 -0.42 -9.57 15.45
N VAL A 29 -0.63 -10.69 14.75
CA VAL A 29 -1.94 -11.12 14.26
C VAL A 29 -2.34 -12.39 14.99
N TYR A 30 -3.36 -12.26 15.82
CA TYR A 30 -3.93 -13.35 16.59
C TYR A 30 -5.21 -13.84 15.94
N HIS A 31 -5.36 -15.16 15.86
CA HIS A 31 -6.64 -15.79 15.57
C HIS A 31 -7.34 -16.12 16.89
N VAL A 32 -8.61 -15.73 17.00
CA VAL A 32 -9.37 -15.85 18.24
C VAL A 32 -10.49 -16.86 18.06
N PHE A 33 -10.52 -17.85 18.93
CA PHE A 33 -11.57 -18.88 18.96
C PHE A 33 -12.03 -19.14 20.38
N GLU A 34 -13.30 -19.53 20.51
CA GLU A 34 -13.89 -19.91 21.78
C GLU A 34 -14.01 -21.43 21.83
N SER A 35 -13.57 -22.03 22.93
CA SER A 35 -13.74 -23.46 23.20
C SER A 35 -14.15 -23.63 24.66
N PHE A 36 -15.23 -24.38 24.90
CA PHE A 36 -15.76 -24.64 26.25
C PHE A 36 -15.96 -23.37 27.11
N GLY A 37 -16.43 -22.27 26.50
CA GLY A 37 -16.65 -20.99 27.18
C GLY A 37 -15.38 -20.19 27.49
N THR A 38 -14.22 -20.63 27.00
CA THR A 38 -12.94 -19.94 27.16
C THR A 38 -12.47 -19.39 25.82
N GLU A 39 -12.17 -18.09 25.77
CA GLU A 39 -11.53 -17.46 24.61
C GLU A 39 -10.03 -17.81 24.58
N THR A 40 -9.55 -18.34 23.46
CA THR A 40 -8.14 -18.62 23.20
C THR A 40 -7.66 -17.76 22.03
N GLN A 41 -6.50 -17.12 22.21
CA GLN A 41 -5.84 -16.33 21.17
C GLN A 41 -4.54 -17.02 20.73
N GLU A 42 -4.42 -17.30 19.44
CA GLU A 42 -3.24 -17.95 18.86
C GLU A 42 -2.52 -16.98 17.92
N LEU A 43 -1.26 -16.66 18.19
CA LEU A 43 -0.43 -15.86 17.29
C LEU A 43 -0.17 -16.64 16.00
N LYS A 44 -0.61 -16.10 14.86
CA LYS A 44 -0.40 -16.72 13.55
C LYS A 44 0.70 -16.04 12.75
N PHE A 45 0.71 -14.71 12.77
CA PHE A 45 1.65 -13.91 12.01
C PHE A 45 2.19 -12.76 12.84
N SER A 46 3.41 -12.33 12.55
CA SER A 46 3.90 -11.03 12.99
C SER A 46 4.57 -10.31 11.84
N THR A 47 4.29 -9.02 11.67
CA THR A 47 4.99 -8.16 10.72
C THR A 47 5.86 -7.20 11.50
N VAL A 48 7.16 -7.19 11.26
CA VAL A 48 8.09 -6.20 11.81
C VAL A 48 8.34 -5.16 10.73
N MET A 49 8.16 -3.89 11.03
CA MET A 49 8.42 -2.76 10.13
C MET A 49 9.51 -1.89 10.76
N ASN A 50 10.63 -1.71 10.05
CA ASN A 50 11.74 -0.91 10.55
C ASN A 50 11.76 0.47 9.91
N TYR A 51 12.22 1.47 10.65
CA TYR A 51 12.29 2.86 10.24
C TYR A 51 13.70 3.41 10.48
N ASN A 52 14.17 4.25 9.58
CA ASN A 52 15.42 4.97 9.80
C ASN A 52 15.23 6.20 10.71
N LYS A 53 16.34 6.86 11.07
CA LYS A 53 16.35 8.11 11.86
C LYS A 53 15.50 9.25 11.27
N LYS A 54 15.18 9.19 9.97
CA LYS A 54 14.32 10.16 9.27
C LYS A 54 12.83 9.74 9.26
N LYS A 55 12.46 8.66 9.97
CA LYS A 55 11.12 8.06 10.06
C LYS A 55 10.59 7.51 8.74
N LEU A 56 11.47 7.13 7.83
CA LEU A 56 11.11 6.43 6.60
C LEU A 56 11.22 4.94 6.85
N MET A 57 10.19 4.18 6.47
CA MET A 57 10.17 2.72 6.58
C MET A 57 11.24 2.15 5.67
N VAL A 58 12.22 1.41 6.19
CA VAL A 58 13.34 0.86 5.41
C VAL A 58 13.11 -0.58 4.98
N ASP A 59 12.37 -1.33 5.79
CA ASP A 59 11.96 -2.69 5.47
C ASP A 59 10.69 -3.09 6.23
N SER A 60 10.08 -4.18 5.79
CA SER A 60 9.06 -4.89 6.55
C SER A 60 9.15 -6.39 6.32
N THR A 61 9.17 -7.19 7.38
CA THR A 61 9.26 -8.65 7.30
C THR A 61 8.05 -9.31 7.93
N ILE A 62 7.39 -10.18 7.18
CA ILE A 62 6.26 -10.99 7.64
C ILE A 62 6.81 -12.34 8.10
N TYR A 63 6.49 -12.69 9.34
CA TYR A 63 6.80 -13.98 9.93
C TYR A 63 5.53 -14.80 10.13
N SER A 64 5.61 -16.10 9.86
CA SER A 64 4.62 -17.07 10.34
C SER A 64 5.13 -17.70 11.64
N HIS A 65 4.19 -17.99 12.53
CA HIS A 65 4.46 -18.68 13.79
C HIS A 65 3.84 -20.07 13.70
N ASP A 66 4.68 -21.07 13.44
CA ASP A 66 4.29 -22.47 13.48
C ASP A 66 4.76 -23.04 14.81
N ILE A 67 3.84 -23.30 15.73
CA ILE A 67 4.17 -24.00 16.98
C ILE A 67 3.69 -25.45 16.85
N PRO A 68 4.58 -26.46 16.90
CA PRO A 68 4.18 -27.86 16.95
C PRO A 68 3.20 -28.10 18.11
N LEU A 69 2.18 -28.95 17.91
CA LEU A 69 1.17 -29.26 18.94
C LEU A 69 1.79 -29.75 20.25
N SER A 70 2.90 -30.49 20.19
CA SER A 70 3.66 -31.00 21.34
C SER A 70 4.36 -29.90 22.15
N GLU A 71 4.65 -28.76 21.53
CA GLU A 71 5.35 -27.62 22.15
C GLU A 71 4.36 -26.50 22.54
N LYS A 72 3.13 -26.56 22.02
CA LYS A 72 2.04 -25.67 22.41
C LYS A 72 1.59 -25.90 23.85
N TYR A 73 1.69 -27.11 24.39
CA TYR A 73 1.18 -27.44 25.71
C TYR A 73 2.26 -28.05 26.59
N VAL A 74 2.53 -27.41 27.73
CA VAL A 74 3.35 -27.94 28.81
C VAL A 74 2.45 -28.28 29.98
N TYR A 75 2.60 -29.50 30.49
CA TYR A 75 1.95 -29.89 31.74
C TYR A 75 2.65 -29.21 32.90
N VAL A 76 1.94 -28.36 33.63
CA VAL A 76 2.44 -27.69 34.83
C VAL A 76 1.89 -28.41 36.04
N THR A 77 2.77 -28.78 36.98
CA THR A 77 2.43 -29.44 38.24
C THR A 77 2.50 -28.43 39.41
N GLY A 78 1.54 -28.45 40.34
CA GLY A 78 1.50 -27.56 41.51
C GLY A 78 0.09 -27.09 41.85
N GLU A 79 -0.07 -26.01 42.63
CA GLU A 79 -1.41 -25.45 42.95
C GLU A 79 -2.24 -25.06 41.71
N ASP A 80 -1.57 -24.79 40.58
CA ASP A 80 -2.18 -24.59 39.26
C ASP A 80 -1.95 -25.78 38.31
N GLU A 81 -2.17 -27.01 38.77
CA GLU A 81 -1.92 -28.22 37.99
C GLU A 81 -2.78 -28.30 36.72
N GLY A 82 -2.16 -28.54 35.55
CA GLY A 82 -2.85 -28.70 34.27
C GLY A 82 -1.99 -28.46 33.03
N LEU A 83 -2.58 -28.70 31.85
CA LEU A 83 -1.99 -28.34 30.56
C LEU A 83 -2.01 -26.81 30.39
N LYS A 84 -0.83 -26.18 30.41
CA LYS A 84 -0.66 -24.74 30.15
C LYS A 84 0.01 -24.52 28.79
N LEU A 85 -0.31 -23.41 28.13
CA LEU A 85 0.29 -23.08 26.85
C LEU A 85 1.74 -22.59 27.04
N GLN A 86 2.73 -23.19 26.39
CA GLN A 86 4.11 -22.67 26.39
C GLN A 86 4.31 -21.72 25.20
N ARG A 87 4.93 -20.56 25.47
CA ARG A 87 5.35 -19.62 24.42
C ARG A 87 6.73 -20.04 23.90
N ALA A 88 6.76 -20.92 22.90
CA ALA A 88 7.93 -21.09 22.03
C ALA A 88 7.59 -20.44 20.67
N TYR A 89 8.43 -19.52 20.20
CA TYR A 89 8.22 -18.84 18.93
C TYR A 89 9.33 -19.21 17.94
N ASP A 90 9.21 -20.38 17.32
CA ASP A 90 9.89 -20.61 16.05
C ASP A 90 9.16 -19.78 14.99
N LYS A 91 9.85 -18.74 14.50
CA LYS A 91 9.32 -17.84 13.46
C LYS A 91 10.01 -18.13 12.14
N LYS A 92 9.23 -18.25 11.07
CA LYS A 92 9.75 -18.40 9.69
C LYS A 92 9.46 -17.15 8.90
N ILE A 93 10.45 -16.65 8.16
CA ILE A 93 10.24 -15.54 7.22
C ILE A 93 9.36 -16.03 6.08
N VAL A 94 8.25 -15.35 5.88
CA VAL A 94 7.31 -15.59 4.77
C VAL A 94 7.69 -14.70 3.59
N LEU A 95 7.81 -13.39 3.84
CA LEU A 95 8.15 -12.37 2.87
C LEU A 95 8.88 -11.22 3.57
N SER A 96 9.76 -10.53 2.84
CA SER A 96 10.37 -9.29 3.29
C SER A 96 10.30 -8.23 2.19
N TYR A 97 9.94 -7.01 2.54
CA TYR A 97 10.00 -5.85 1.66
C TYR A 97 11.18 -4.98 2.06
N LYS A 98 11.91 -4.46 1.07
CA LYS A 98 12.93 -3.43 1.28
C LYS A 98 12.54 -2.17 0.53
N PHE A 99 12.77 -1.01 1.14
CA PHE A 99 12.41 0.29 0.59
C PHE A 99 13.65 1.19 0.51
N GLU A 100 13.75 1.94 -0.60
CA GLU A 100 14.83 2.91 -0.81
C GLU A 100 14.23 4.27 -1.16
N TYR A 101 14.97 5.33 -0.81
CA TYR A 101 14.51 6.70 -0.90
C TYR A 101 15.60 7.60 -1.44
N ASP A 102 15.19 8.64 -2.15
CA ASP A 102 16.09 9.71 -2.55
C ASP A 102 16.32 10.76 -1.44
N ASN A 103 17.12 11.76 -1.76
CA ASN A 103 17.44 12.86 -0.85
C ASN A 103 16.21 13.72 -0.48
N LEU A 104 15.15 13.70 -1.30
CA LEU A 104 13.88 14.38 -1.05
C LEU A 104 12.89 13.51 -0.24
N LYS A 105 13.33 12.32 0.23
CA LYS A 105 12.53 11.34 0.96
C LYS A 105 11.40 10.74 0.12
N ARG A 106 11.49 10.80 -1.20
CA ARG A 106 10.56 10.12 -2.11
C ARG A 106 11.01 8.68 -2.26
N LYS A 107 10.06 7.74 -2.25
CA LYS A 107 10.37 6.31 -2.37
C LYS A 107 10.82 6.03 -3.80
N THR A 108 12.04 5.56 -4.00
CA THR A 108 12.58 5.27 -5.33
C THR A 108 12.44 3.80 -5.70
N ASN A 109 12.54 2.90 -4.71
CA ASN A 109 12.49 1.47 -4.94
C ASN A 109 11.63 0.74 -3.91
N THR A 110 11.06 -0.39 -4.34
CA THR A 110 10.50 -1.41 -3.44
C THR A 110 10.84 -2.78 -3.99
N SER A 111 11.45 -3.63 -3.18
CA SER A 111 11.80 -5.00 -3.57
C SER A 111 11.13 -6.01 -2.65
N LEU A 112 10.57 -7.07 -3.23
CA LEU A 112 9.99 -8.20 -2.49
C LEU A 112 10.95 -9.38 -2.49
N TYR A 113 11.26 -9.86 -1.30
CA TYR A 113 12.08 -11.04 -1.03
C TYR A 113 11.21 -12.16 -0.49
N GLY A 114 11.42 -13.37 -1.01
CA GLY A 114 10.92 -14.62 -0.45
C GLY A 114 11.84 -15.17 0.64
N SER A 115 11.59 -16.41 1.03
CA SER A 115 12.51 -17.16 1.88
C SER A 115 13.89 -17.27 1.20
N ASN A 116 14.95 -17.32 2.02
CA ASN A 116 16.35 -17.41 1.61
C ASN A 116 16.84 -16.23 0.74
N ASP A 117 16.37 -15.01 1.03
CA ASP A 117 16.77 -13.77 0.36
C ASP A 117 16.55 -13.76 -1.16
N SER A 118 15.62 -14.58 -1.64
CA SER A 118 15.32 -14.69 -3.05
C SER A 118 14.43 -13.53 -3.52
N ILE A 119 14.92 -12.69 -4.44
CA ILE A 119 14.12 -11.57 -4.97
C ILE A 119 13.03 -12.11 -5.91
N TYR A 120 11.77 -11.72 -5.67
CA TYR A 120 10.63 -12.02 -6.53
C TYR A 120 10.36 -10.92 -7.54
N TRP A 121 10.43 -9.66 -7.11
CA TRP A 121 10.31 -8.51 -7.99
C TRP A 121 10.92 -7.27 -7.38
N THR A 122 11.27 -6.32 -8.24
CA THR A 122 11.65 -4.97 -7.86
C THR A 122 10.77 -3.96 -8.60
N GLU A 123 10.37 -2.92 -7.88
CA GLU A 123 9.67 -1.76 -8.37
C GLU A 123 10.54 -0.53 -8.34
N HIS A 124 10.50 0.25 -9.41
CA HIS A 124 11.08 1.58 -9.47
C HIS A 124 10.01 2.63 -9.63
N TYR A 125 10.20 3.75 -8.95
CA TYR A 125 9.31 4.89 -8.88
C TYR A 125 10.06 6.10 -9.43
N LYS A 126 9.53 6.70 -10.51
CA LYS A 126 10.13 7.87 -11.16
C LYS A 126 9.21 9.08 -10.99
N TYR A 127 9.83 10.22 -10.71
CA TYR A 127 9.17 11.48 -10.42
C TYR A 127 9.54 12.53 -11.45
N ASP A 128 8.57 13.35 -11.84
CA ASP A 128 8.79 14.45 -12.78
C ASP A 128 9.49 15.64 -12.09
N ASP A 129 9.79 16.68 -12.85
CA ASP A 129 10.43 17.89 -12.36
C ASP A 129 9.59 18.64 -11.31
N ASN A 130 8.27 18.40 -11.28
CA ASN A 130 7.36 18.95 -10.28
C ASN A 130 7.27 18.06 -9.02
N ASN A 131 8.04 16.97 -8.94
CA ASN A 131 8.03 15.97 -7.89
C ASN A 131 6.77 15.10 -7.83
N PHE A 132 5.96 15.05 -8.89
CA PHE A 132 4.85 14.12 -8.99
C PHE A 132 5.35 12.77 -9.51
N LEU A 133 4.84 11.68 -8.93
CA LEU A 133 5.11 10.34 -9.44
C LEU A 133 4.59 10.27 -10.87
N TYR A 134 5.43 10.05 -11.87
CA TYR A 134 4.96 9.96 -13.26
C TYR A 134 4.96 8.52 -13.78
N LYS A 135 5.83 7.67 -13.23
CA LYS A 135 5.99 6.29 -13.70
C LYS A 135 6.36 5.35 -12.58
N LEU A 136 5.76 4.16 -12.61
CA LEU A 136 6.15 3.01 -11.83
C LEU A 136 6.40 1.85 -12.79
N ILE A 137 7.50 1.11 -12.62
CA ILE A 137 7.74 -0.13 -13.33
C ILE A 137 8.09 -1.24 -12.35
N ARG A 138 7.43 -2.40 -12.48
CA ARG A 138 7.72 -3.61 -11.72
C ARG A 138 8.25 -4.68 -12.66
N PHE A 139 9.36 -5.30 -12.28
CA PHE A 139 9.93 -6.41 -13.03
C PHE A 139 10.45 -7.51 -12.12
N ASP A 140 10.63 -8.70 -12.68
CA ASP A 140 11.25 -9.86 -12.03
C ASP A 140 12.74 -9.93 -12.41
N PRO A 141 13.67 -9.58 -11.50
CA PRO A 141 15.11 -9.58 -11.80
C PRO A 141 15.64 -10.95 -12.25
N LYS A 142 15.01 -12.06 -11.86
CA LYS A 142 15.44 -13.41 -12.27
C LYS A 142 15.06 -13.71 -13.72
N LYS A 143 14.07 -13.00 -14.26
CA LYS A 143 13.63 -13.10 -15.66
C LYS A 143 14.25 -12.03 -16.56
N ALA A 144 15.01 -11.09 -16.00
CA ALA A 144 15.74 -10.10 -16.77
C ALA A 144 16.97 -10.78 -17.42
N ILE A 145 16.67 -11.58 -18.44
CA ILE A 145 17.58 -12.57 -19.04
C ILE A 145 18.39 -12.02 -20.21
N ASN A 146 18.06 -10.82 -20.71
CA ASN A 146 18.70 -10.30 -21.91
C ASN A 146 20.07 -9.68 -21.58
N GLN A 147 21.09 -10.54 -21.50
CA GLN A 147 22.48 -10.14 -21.24
C GLN A 147 23.03 -9.16 -22.30
N GLU A 148 22.51 -9.19 -23.54
CA GLU A 148 22.86 -8.20 -24.59
C GLU A 148 22.31 -6.80 -24.30
N MET A 149 21.31 -6.72 -23.43
CA MET A 149 20.66 -5.48 -22.97
C MET A 149 21.12 -5.06 -21.56
N VAL A 150 22.05 -5.82 -20.96
CA VAL A 150 22.79 -5.42 -19.77
C VAL A 150 23.95 -4.57 -20.23
N GLU A 151 23.90 -3.29 -19.93
CA GLU A 151 25.00 -2.39 -20.29
C GLU A 151 26.02 -2.34 -19.15
N ASP A 152 27.31 -2.51 -19.49
CA ASP A 152 28.42 -2.45 -18.54
C ASP A 152 28.40 -1.12 -17.76
N SER A 153 28.03 -1.17 -16.48
CA SER A 153 28.16 -0.02 -15.59
C SER A 153 29.63 0.13 -15.20
N LYS A 154 30.37 0.93 -15.97
CA LYS A 154 31.78 1.26 -15.66
C LYS A 154 31.97 1.99 -14.32
N ASN A 155 30.91 2.41 -13.63
CA ASN A 155 30.97 3.07 -12.33
C ASN A 155 29.66 2.88 -11.54
N GLY A 156 29.64 1.95 -10.57
CA GLY A 156 28.63 1.86 -9.52
C GLY A 156 27.31 1.16 -9.89
N GLU A 157 26.45 1.00 -8.88
CA GLU A 157 25.08 0.49 -9.00
C GLU A 157 24.17 1.59 -9.58
N ILE A 158 23.76 1.46 -10.84
CA ILE A 158 22.81 2.40 -11.46
C ILE A 158 21.40 1.98 -11.04
N VAL A 159 20.75 2.79 -10.20
CA VAL A 159 19.35 2.58 -9.80
C VAL A 159 18.42 2.70 -11.01
N TRP A 160 18.62 3.72 -11.84
CA TRP A 160 17.97 3.87 -13.14
C TRP A 160 18.75 4.83 -14.05
N ALA A 161 18.57 4.71 -15.36
CA ALA A 161 19.10 5.63 -16.36
C ALA A 161 18.21 5.69 -17.61
N GLU A 162 18.37 6.75 -18.39
CA GLU A 162 17.72 6.93 -19.69
C GLU A 162 18.78 7.20 -20.76
N LYS A 163 18.61 6.59 -21.93
CA LYS A 163 19.48 6.79 -23.08
C LYS A 163 18.65 7.15 -24.30
N TYR A 164 19.14 8.12 -25.06
CA TYR A 164 18.54 8.57 -26.31
C TYR A 164 19.50 8.28 -27.45
N LEU A 165 19.13 7.35 -28.32
CA LEU A 165 19.94 6.90 -29.46
C LEU A 165 19.29 7.40 -30.75
N TYR A 166 19.83 8.46 -31.32
CA TYR A 166 19.33 9.03 -32.57
C TYR A 166 19.69 8.11 -33.75
N PHE A 167 18.74 7.92 -34.65
CA PHE A 167 18.99 7.18 -35.88
C PHE A 167 19.95 7.95 -36.79
N ASP A 168 20.80 7.23 -37.53
CA ASP A 168 21.79 7.83 -38.44
C ASP A 168 21.17 8.73 -39.51
N ASP A 169 19.90 8.48 -39.88
CA ASP A 169 19.15 9.30 -40.84
C ASP A 169 18.58 10.61 -40.25
N GLY A 170 18.71 10.81 -38.93
CA GLY A 170 18.22 11.98 -38.20
C GLY A 170 16.69 12.10 -38.16
N LYS A 171 15.95 11.04 -38.52
CA LYS A 171 14.48 11.07 -38.58
C LYS A 171 13.80 10.60 -37.30
N GLY A 172 14.56 10.17 -36.30
CA GLY A 172 14.00 9.68 -35.06
C GLY A 172 15.07 9.29 -34.05
N PHE A 173 14.62 8.64 -32.97
CA PHE A 173 15.48 8.10 -31.93
C PHE A 173 14.81 6.94 -31.19
N GLU A 174 15.63 6.12 -30.54
CA GLU A 174 15.20 5.21 -29.48
C GLU A 174 15.43 5.83 -28.12
N HIS A 175 14.39 5.80 -27.28
CA HIS A 175 14.48 6.05 -25.85
C HIS A 175 14.58 4.71 -25.13
N ARG A 176 15.70 4.45 -24.46
CA ARG A 176 15.95 3.23 -23.67
C ARG A 176 15.96 3.58 -22.20
N GLU A 177 15.23 2.81 -21.40
CA GLU A 177 15.21 2.98 -19.96
C GLU A 177 15.84 1.78 -19.27
N LEU A 178 16.86 2.07 -18.46
CA LEU A 178 17.60 1.10 -17.69
C LEU A 178 17.20 1.16 -16.21
N TYR A 179 17.06 0.00 -15.60
CA TYR A 179 16.71 -0.18 -14.18
C TYR A 179 17.60 -1.29 -13.60
N ASN A 180 18.41 -0.98 -12.60
CA ASN A 180 19.44 -1.90 -12.09
C ASN A 180 20.28 -2.51 -13.22
N ASN A 181 20.74 -1.68 -14.16
CA ASN A 181 21.47 -2.06 -15.39
C ASN A 181 20.69 -2.87 -16.45
N TYR A 182 19.42 -3.21 -16.23
CA TYR A 182 18.59 -3.89 -17.23
C TYR A 182 17.84 -2.87 -18.08
N CYS A 183 18.01 -2.91 -19.41
CA CYS A 183 17.15 -2.12 -20.31
C CYS A 183 15.76 -2.78 -20.42
N LEU A 184 14.78 -2.25 -19.67
CA LEU A 184 13.45 -2.84 -19.54
C LEU A 184 12.45 -2.34 -20.58
N THR A 185 12.64 -1.10 -21.06
CA THR A 185 11.75 -0.51 -22.06
C THR A 185 12.54 0.20 -23.14
N ILE A 186 12.13 0.00 -24.39
CA ILE A 186 12.67 0.72 -25.55
C ILE A 186 11.50 1.31 -26.32
N THR A 187 11.44 2.62 -26.43
CA THR A 187 10.41 3.33 -27.18
C THR A 187 11.03 4.00 -28.40
N SER A 188 10.56 3.65 -29.59
CA SER A 188 11.02 4.22 -30.85
C SER A 188 10.14 5.39 -31.25
N TYR A 189 10.77 6.51 -31.60
CA TYR A 189 10.10 7.73 -32.04
C TYR A 189 10.58 8.13 -33.44
N HIS A 190 9.66 8.65 -34.25
CA HIS A 190 9.95 9.33 -35.50
C HIS A 190 9.54 10.80 -35.39
N PHE A 191 10.27 11.71 -36.04
CA PHE A 191 9.95 13.13 -36.07
C PHE A 191 8.95 13.45 -37.18
N ASP A 192 7.84 14.12 -36.85
CA ASP A 192 6.95 14.67 -37.87
C ASP A 192 7.60 15.84 -38.64
N SER A 193 6.86 16.43 -39.58
CA SER A 193 7.32 17.60 -40.35
C SER A 193 7.67 18.82 -39.48
N GLN A 194 7.13 18.90 -38.27
CA GLN A 194 7.35 19.95 -37.28
C GLN A 194 8.45 19.58 -36.27
N LYS A 195 9.13 18.44 -36.47
CA LYS A 195 10.15 17.87 -35.56
C LYS A 195 9.60 17.43 -34.20
N THR A 196 8.31 17.15 -34.12
CA THR A 196 7.68 16.57 -32.93
C THR A 196 7.89 15.05 -32.92
N PRO A 197 8.33 14.46 -31.79
CA PRO A 197 8.46 13.01 -31.70
C PRO A 197 7.10 12.31 -31.63
N ILE A 198 6.84 11.41 -32.58
CA ILE A 198 5.68 10.52 -32.63
C ILE A 198 6.14 9.10 -32.30
N LYS A 199 5.55 8.52 -31.25
CA LYS A 199 5.81 7.14 -30.82
C LYS A 199 5.39 6.16 -31.93
N GLN A 200 6.31 5.31 -32.35
CA GLN A 200 6.09 4.30 -33.39
C GLN A 200 5.87 2.92 -32.78
N LYS A 201 6.77 2.51 -31.89
CA LYS A 201 6.78 1.19 -31.28
C LYS A 201 7.31 1.27 -29.86
N GLU A 202 6.92 0.30 -29.07
CA GLU A 202 7.45 0.10 -27.73
C GLU A 202 7.75 -1.38 -27.53
N TYR A 203 8.93 -1.63 -26.99
CA TYR A 203 9.36 -2.93 -26.52
C TYR A 203 9.36 -2.93 -24.99
N PHE A 204 8.87 -4.02 -24.42
CA PHE A 204 8.96 -4.32 -23.00
C PHE A 204 9.72 -5.63 -22.85
N ASP A 205 10.74 -5.62 -22.00
CA ASP A 205 11.45 -6.86 -21.65
C ASP A 205 10.47 -7.86 -20.99
N PRO A 206 10.57 -9.16 -21.29
CA PRO A 206 9.76 -10.20 -20.63
C PRO A 206 9.81 -10.18 -19.09
N SER A 207 10.85 -9.65 -18.47
CA SER A 207 10.86 -9.51 -17.01
C SER A 207 9.84 -8.49 -16.50
N VAL A 208 9.40 -7.54 -17.33
CA VAL A 208 8.44 -6.50 -16.95
C VAL A 208 7.09 -7.14 -16.64
N ILE A 209 6.71 -7.08 -15.37
CA ILE A 209 5.43 -7.56 -14.88
C ILE A 209 4.36 -6.54 -15.25
N PHE A 210 4.60 -5.27 -14.91
CA PHE A 210 3.78 -4.15 -15.36
C PHE A 210 4.51 -2.81 -15.25
N GLN A 211 3.95 -1.82 -15.94
CA GLN A 211 4.29 -0.41 -15.87
C GLN A 211 3.00 0.39 -15.67
N THR A 212 3.02 1.37 -14.79
CA THR A 212 1.93 2.35 -14.63
C THR A 212 2.46 3.75 -14.93
N ILE A 213 1.76 4.49 -15.79
CA ILE A 213 2.00 5.92 -16.02
C ILE A 213 0.92 6.72 -15.31
N TYR A 214 1.34 7.77 -14.61
CA TYR A 214 0.48 8.62 -13.79
C TYR A 214 0.43 10.03 -14.35
N PHE A 215 -0.75 10.62 -14.32
CA PHE A 215 -1.00 11.92 -14.92
C PHE A 215 -1.68 12.83 -13.92
N HIS A 216 -1.14 14.04 -13.81
CA HIS A 216 -1.54 15.00 -12.80
C HIS A 216 -2.08 16.27 -13.48
N ASN A 217 -3.07 16.89 -12.85
CA ASN A 217 -3.50 18.22 -13.28
C ASN A 217 -2.53 19.31 -12.79
N LYS A 218 -2.79 20.57 -13.17
CA LYS A 218 -1.98 21.73 -12.76
C LYS A 218 -1.90 21.96 -11.24
N LYS A 219 -2.85 21.43 -10.46
CA LYS A 219 -2.82 21.49 -8.99
C LYS A 219 -1.99 20.35 -8.36
N GLY A 220 -1.57 19.37 -9.14
CA GLY A 220 -0.88 18.17 -8.66
C GLY A 220 -1.81 17.02 -8.25
N ASN A 221 -3.12 17.11 -8.55
CA ASN A 221 -4.03 15.98 -8.28
C ASN A 221 -3.87 14.94 -9.39
N LEU A 222 -3.77 13.66 -8.99
CA LEU A 222 -3.74 12.52 -9.91
C LEU A 222 -5.08 12.39 -10.63
N THR A 223 -5.14 12.70 -11.91
CA THR A 223 -6.38 12.65 -12.71
C THR A 223 -6.60 11.28 -13.33
N HIS A 224 -5.54 10.66 -13.84
CA HIS A 224 -5.62 9.33 -14.41
C HIS A 224 -4.32 8.56 -14.31
N GLU A 225 -4.43 7.25 -14.38
CA GLU A 225 -3.29 6.33 -14.49
C GLU A 225 -3.61 5.25 -15.53
N THR A 226 -2.60 4.84 -16.29
CA THR A 226 -2.71 3.75 -17.27
C THR A 226 -1.72 2.67 -16.89
N THR A 227 -2.15 1.41 -16.92
CA THR A 227 -1.29 0.29 -16.58
C THR A 227 -1.14 -0.65 -17.77
N THR A 228 0.10 -1.05 -18.02
CA THR A 228 0.50 -1.93 -19.09
C THR A 228 1.25 -3.11 -18.49
N GLY A 229 0.89 -4.33 -18.84
CA GLY A 229 1.49 -5.56 -18.35
C GLY A 229 2.60 -6.09 -19.25
N TYR A 230 2.87 -7.38 -19.09
CA TYR A 230 3.82 -8.16 -19.89
C TYR A 230 3.66 -7.88 -21.40
N LEU A 231 4.78 -7.65 -22.08
CA LEU A 231 4.85 -7.34 -23.52
C LEU A 231 4.02 -6.15 -24.00
N GLY A 232 3.66 -5.21 -23.12
CA GLY A 232 2.97 -4.01 -23.54
C GLY A 232 1.44 -4.14 -23.60
N ILE A 233 0.86 -5.23 -23.09
CA ILE A 233 -0.59 -5.45 -23.10
C ILE A 233 -1.26 -4.51 -22.09
N SER A 234 -2.31 -3.80 -22.50
CA SER A 234 -3.10 -2.97 -21.56
C SER A 234 -3.69 -3.82 -20.44
N LEU A 235 -3.50 -3.40 -19.19
CA LEU A 235 -4.20 -3.95 -18.01
C LEU A 235 -5.35 -3.04 -17.55
N GLY A 236 -5.65 -2.01 -18.35
CA GLY A 236 -6.67 -1.02 -18.05
C GLY A 236 -6.14 0.28 -17.45
N SER A 237 -7.07 1.11 -16.99
CA SER A 237 -6.78 2.45 -16.50
C SER A 237 -7.68 2.84 -15.34
N LYS A 238 -7.29 3.88 -14.62
CA LYS A 238 -8.12 4.49 -13.58
C LYS A 238 -8.20 5.98 -13.81
N ALA A 239 -9.35 6.56 -13.50
CA ALA A 239 -9.55 8.01 -13.49
C ALA A 239 -10.13 8.44 -12.15
N TYR A 240 -9.91 9.71 -11.77
CA TYR A 240 -10.27 10.23 -10.46
C TYR A 240 -10.96 11.60 -10.57
N GLU A 241 -11.99 11.80 -9.76
CA GLU A 241 -12.64 13.10 -9.55
C GLU A 241 -12.43 13.59 -8.12
N TYR A 242 -12.47 14.90 -8.00
CA TYR A 242 -12.21 15.62 -6.76
C TYR A 242 -13.32 16.65 -6.52
N ASP A 243 -13.63 16.91 -5.25
CA ASP A 243 -14.51 18.01 -4.88
C ASP A 243 -13.80 19.39 -4.89
N MET A 244 -14.53 20.43 -4.50
CA MET A 244 -14.02 21.80 -4.43
C MET A 244 -12.89 22.00 -3.39
N TYR A 245 -12.70 21.04 -2.48
CA TYR A 245 -11.66 21.03 -1.45
C TYR A 245 -10.49 20.10 -1.82
N ASP A 246 -10.40 19.68 -3.09
CA ASP A 246 -9.39 18.76 -3.62
C ASP A 246 -9.36 17.40 -2.91
N ARG A 247 -10.49 16.96 -2.35
CA ARG A 247 -10.68 15.60 -1.80
C ARG A 247 -11.15 14.67 -2.90
N LYS A 248 -10.56 13.48 -2.99
CA LYS A 248 -10.95 12.45 -3.99
C LYS A 248 -12.34 11.93 -3.66
N THR A 249 -13.31 12.17 -4.54
CA THR A 249 -14.71 11.77 -4.36
C THR A 249 -15.14 10.66 -5.31
N LYS A 250 -14.45 10.47 -6.44
CA LYS A 250 -14.71 9.31 -7.30
C LYS A 250 -13.44 8.67 -7.85
N LYS A 251 -13.59 7.40 -8.18
CA LYS A 251 -12.60 6.60 -8.92
C LYS A 251 -13.32 5.71 -9.92
N PHE A 252 -12.91 5.80 -11.17
CA PHE A 252 -13.36 4.95 -12.26
C PHE A 252 -12.29 3.88 -12.55
N LEU A 253 -12.71 2.64 -12.79
CA LEU A 253 -11.86 1.56 -13.27
C LEU A 253 -12.30 1.15 -14.68
N TYR A 254 -11.36 1.17 -15.60
CA TYR A 254 -11.56 0.72 -16.97
C TYR A 254 -10.75 -0.55 -17.21
N ASN A 255 -11.32 -1.50 -17.95
CA ASN A 255 -10.63 -2.74 -18.34
C ASN A 255 -9.57 -2.48 -19.43
N GLU A 256 -8.90 -3.56 -19.83
CA GLU A 256 -7.90 -3.58 -20.92
C GLU A 256 -8.39 -3.00 -22.25
N LYS A 257 -9.70 -3.04 -22.53
CA LYS A 257 -10.34 -2.50 -23.74
C LYS A 257 -10.78 -1.04 -23.59
N GLY A 258 -10.66 -0.46 -22.40
CA GLY A 258 -11.11 0.89 -22.08
C GLY A 258 -12.59 1.00 -21.73
N GLU A 259 -13.28 -0.11 -21.48
CA GLU A 259 -14.68 -0.12 -21.03
C GLU A 259 -14.74 0.09 -19.51
N LEU A 260 -15.70 0.89 -19.04
CA LEU A 260 -15.91 1.13 -17.61
C LEU A 260 -16.38 -0.17 -16.95
N GLU A 261 -15.65 -0.67 -15.96
CA GLU A 261 -16.04 -1.84 -15.17
C GLU A 261 -16.67 -1.46 -13.84
N LYS A 262 -16.08 -0.48 -13.16
CA LYS A 262 -16.43 -0.14 -11.77
C LYS A 262 -16.32 1.34 -11.52
N THR A 263 -17.24 1.84 -10.70
CA THR A 263 -17.17 3.19 -10.13
C THR A 263 -17.17 3.09 -8.62
N TYR A 264 -16.25 3.80 -7.99
CA TYR A 264 -16.21 4.00 -6.55
C TYR A 264 -16.53 5.46 -6.26
N ASN A 265 -17.54 5.69 -5.43
CA ASN A 265 -17.93 7.03 -5.00
C ASN A 265 -17.71 7.15 -3.50
N THR A 266 -17.08 8.22 -3.06
CA THR A 266 -16.94 8.56 -1.65
C THR A 266 -17.81 9.77 -1.36
N VAL A 267 -18.79 9.60 -0.47
CA VAL A 267 -19.63 10.69 0.06
C VAL A 267 -19.12 11.02 1.45
N ILE A 268 -18.81 12.29 1.67
CA ILE A 268 -18.26 12.79 2.92
C ILE A 268 -19.33 13.64 3.59
N ASP A 269 -19.72 13.25 4.81
CA ASP A 269 -20.57 14.05 5.68
C ASP A 269 -19.68 14.78 6.68
N ASP A 270 -19.43 16.05 6.38
CA ASP A 270 -18.56 16.93 7.17
C ASP A 270 -19.15 17.26 8.55
N GLU A 271 -20.45 17.07 8.77
CA GLU A 271 -21.10 17.34 10.06
C GLU A 271 -21.01 16.14 11.00
N SER A 272 -21.28 14.93 10.48
CA SER A 272 -21.37 13.72 11.31
C SER A 272 -20.03 12.99 11.52
N HIS A 273 -18.93 13.45 10.92
CA HIS A 273 -17.63 12.78 10.93
C HIS A 273 -17.71 11.33 10.39
N VAL A 274 -18.58 11.14 9.39
CA VAL A 274 -18.80 9.86 8.71
C VAL A 274 -18.54 10.05 7.22
N PHE A 275 -17.95 9.04 6.59
CA PHE A 275 -17.93 8.95 5.14
C PHE A 275 -18.25 7.54 4.65
N TYR A 276 -18.85 7.51 3.47
CA TYR A 276 -19.38 6.33 2.83
C TYR A 276 -18.66 6.09 1.51
N ASP A 277 -18.05 4.92 1.36
CA ASP A 277 -17.53 4.45 0.08
C ASP A 277 -18.58 3.52 -0.55
N TYR A 278 -19.16 3.96 -1.67
CA TYR A 278 -20.09 3.19 -2.49
C TYR A 278 -19.35 2.54 -3.65
N TYR A 279 -19.61 1.27 -3.86
CA TYR A 279 -19.13 0.52 -5.02
C TYR A 279 -20.29 0.15 -5.94
N SER A 280 -20.19 0.56 -7.21
CA SER A 280 -21.09 0.14 -8.27
C SER A 280 -20.36 -0.51 -9.44
N ASP A 281 -20.99 -1.50 -10.06
CA ASP A 281 -20.56 -2.02 -11.36
C ASP A 281 -20.88 -1.03 -12.50
N SER A 282 -20.55 -1.43 -13.73
CA SER A 282 -20.82 -0.68 -14.95
C SER A 282 -22.32 -0.47 -15.24
N LEU A 283 -23.20 -1.25 -14.61
CA LEU A 283 -24.65 -1.17 -14.71
C LEU A 283 -25.27 -0.37 -13.55
N VAL A 284 -24.43 0.24 -12.69
CA VAL A 284 -24.84 1.04 -11.53
C VAL A 284 -25.57 0.20 -10.45
N ASN A 285 -25.30 -1.10 -10.37
CA ASN A 285 -25.78 -1.91 -9.26
C ASN A 285 -24.90 -1.66 -8.03
N PHE A 286 -25.50 -1.24 -6.92
CA PHE A 286 -24.79 -1.09 -5.65
C PHE A 286 -24.47 -2.47 -5.07
N LEU A 287 -23.18 -2.73 -4.89
CA LEU A 287 -22.69 -4.06 -4.53
C LEU A 287 -22.15 -4.14 -3.10
N ALA A 288 -21.56 -3.04 -2.61
CA ALA A 288 -21.08 -2.95 -1.24
C ALA A 288 -20.98 -1.49 -0.80
N ILE A 289 -21.22 -1.26 0.49
CA ILE A 289 -21.08 0.04 1.13
C ILE A 289 -20.06 -0.13 2.26
N LYS A 290 -19.04 0.72 2.28
CA LYS A 290 -18.13 0.82 3.41
C LYS A 290 -18.39 2.13 4.14
N GLU A 291 -18.92 2.02 5.35
CA GLU A 291 -19.08 3.15 6.26
C GLU A 291 -17.83 3.27 7.14
N THR A 292 -17.26 4.47 7.20
CA THR A 292 -16.17 4.78 8.12
C THR A 292 -16.61 5.89 9.07
N ARG A 293 -16.58 5.60 10.37
CA ARG A 293 -16.87 6.58 11.43
C ARG A 293 -15.59 7.03 12.09
N LEU A 294 -15.48 8.33 12.34
CA LEU A 294 -14.37 8.90 13.07
C LEU A 294 -14.75 9.15 14.54
N ASP A 295 -13.76 9.18 15.42
CA ASP A 295 -13.92 9.67 16.79
C ASP A 295 -13.89 11.21 16.84
N SER A 296 -14.02 11.78 18.04
CA SER A 296 -13.98 13.23 18.26
C SER A 296 -12.65 13.91 17.90
N LYS A 297 -11.60 13.13 17.63
CA LYS A 297 -10.29 13.61 17.15
C LYS A 297 -10.13 13.41 15.64
N GLY A 298 -11.16 12.97 14.93
CA GLY A 298 -11.12 12.71 13.48
C GLY A 298 -10.39 11.42 13.09
N ARG A 299 -10.13 10.51 14.04
CA ARG A 299 -9.44 9.23 13.78
C ARG A 299 -10.46 8.14 13.51
N VAL A 300 -10.12 7.18 12.65
CA VAL A 300 -11.01 6.05 12.36
C VAL A 300 -11.31 5.29 13.65
N PHE A 301 -12.58 5.25 14.04
CA PHE A 301 -13.02 4.51 15.21
C PHE A 301 -13.64 3.16 14.80
N ILE A 302 -14.49 3.18 13.78
CA ILE A 302 -15.19 2.00 13.26
C ILE A 302 -15.16 2.01 11.73
N LYS A 303 -14.93 0.84 11.14
CA LYS A 303 -15.24 0.57 9.74
C LYS A 303 -16.23 -0.59 9.64
N SER A 304 -17.30 -0.38 8.90
CA SER A 304 -18.35 -1.37 8.66
C SER A 304 -18.45 -1.62 7.17
N VAL A 305 -18.45 -2.90 6.78
CA VAL A 305 -18.71 -3.32 5.39
C VAL A 305 -20.09 -3.93 5.34
N LEU A 306 -20.95 -3.38 4.50
CA LEU A 306 -22.32 -3.78 4.29
C LEU A 306 -22.46 -4.38 2.88
N ASP A 307 -23.39 -5.31 2.70
CA ASP A 307 -23.83 -5.70 1.36
C ASP A 307 -24.71 -4.60 0.72
N GLY A 308 -25.09 -4.80 -0.54
CA GLY A 308 -25.99 -3.89 -1.26
C GLY A 308 -27.43 -3.83 -0.71
N GLN A 309 -27.73 -4.53 0.39
CA GLN A 309 -29.01 -4.54 1.09
C GLN A 309 -28.87 -4.11 2.56
N ASP A 310 -27.81 -3.37 2.89
CA ASP A 310 -27.51 -2.84 4.23
C ASP A 310 -27.29 -3.90 5.33
N LYS A 311 -27.02 -5.16 4.96
CA LYS A 311 -26.64 -6.19 5.93
C LYS A 311 -25.15 -6.08 6.25
N LEU A 312 -24.83 -6.00 7.54
CA LEU A 312 -23.45 -5.94 8.01
C LEU A 312 -22.72 -7.26 7.76
N LEU A 313 -21.63 -7.21 6.99
CA LEU A 313 -20.78 -8.35 6.65
C LEU A 313 -19.52 -8.40 7.52
N GLU A 314 -18.89 -7.25 7.75
CA GLU A 314 -17.65 -7.14 8.51
C GLU A 314 -17.65 -5.86 9.34
N LYS A 315 -17.10 -5.93 10.55
CA LYS A 315 -16.86 -4.76 11.39
C LYS A 315 -15.42 -4.78 11.92
N ASN A 316 -14.75 -3.64 11.81
CA ASN A 316 -13.42 -3.41 12.36
C ASN A 316 -13.49 -2.26 13.38
N VAL A 317 -12.97 -2.49 14.59
CA VAL A 317 -12.91 -1.50 15.67
C VAL A 317 -11.46 -1.18 15.97
N TYR A 318 -11.15 0.11 16.06
CA TYR A 318 -9.79 0.63 16.20
C TYR A 318 -9.60 1.22 17.60
N TYR A 319 -8.49 0.88 18.24
CA TYR A 319 -8.10 1.37 19.56
C TYR A 319 -6.78 2.11 19.48
N TYR A 320 -6.67 3.18 20.27
CA TYR A 320 -5.52 4.07 20.28
C TYR A 320 -4.95 4.24 21.69
N ASP A 321 -3.64 4.44 21.80
CA ASP A 321 -3.00 4.85 23.04
C ASP A 321 -3.12 6.36 23.30
N GLU A 322 -2.54 6.81 24.42
CA GLU A 322 -2.48 8.20 24.84
C GLU A 322 -1.69 9.10 23.86
N ASN A 323 -0.77 8.51 23.10
CA ASN A 323 0.00 9.19 22.04
C ASN A 323 -0.72 9.15 20.68
N GLU A 324 -1.99 8.75 20.67
CA GLU A 324 -2.85 8.67 19.50
C GLU A 324 -2.43 7.66 18.43
N ARG A 325 -1.62 6.66 18.80
CA ARG A 325 -1.17 5.58 17.92
C ARG A 325 -2.13 4.39 18.00
N ILE A 326 -2.36 3.70 16.88
CA ILE A 326 -3.20 2.49 16.87
C ILE A 326 -2.51 1.41 17.68
N VAL A 327 -3.11 0.93 18.76
CA VAL A 327 -2.57 -0.20 19.53
C VAL A 327 -3.24 -1.52 19.19
N GLU A 328 -4.49 -1.46 18.73
CA GLU A 328 -5.26 -2.66 18.44
C GLU A 328 -6.32 -2.44 17.36
N ILE A 329 -6.52 -3.45 16.52
CA ILE A 329 -7.66 -3.54 15.61
C ILE A 329 -8.35 -4.89 15.80
N LYS A 330 -9.61 -4.86 16.23
CA LYS A 330 -10.46 -6.04 16.36
C LYS A 330 -11.34 -6.20 15.11
N LYS A 331 -11.23 -7.36 14.46
CA LYS A 331 -12.01 -7.70 13.28
C LYS A 331 -13.08 -8.74 13.61
N TYR A 332 -14.31 -8.45 13.18
CA TYR A 332 -15.49 -9.26 13.38
C TYR A 332 -16.08 -9.68 12.03
N ASP A 333 -16.28 -10.98 11.85
CA ASP A 333 -17.03 -11.56 10.73
C ASP A 333 -18.47 -11.76 11.17
N MET A 334 -19.38 -11.01 10.55
CA MET A 334 -20.79 -10.97 10.92
C MET A 334 -21.62 -12.00 10.13
N VAL A 335 -21.03 -12.68 9.15
CA VAL A 335 -21.70 -13.66 8.29
C VAL A 335 -21.53 -15.08 8.82
N ARG A 336 -20.31 -15.45 9.22
CA ARG A 336 -20.00 -16.83 9.65
C ARG A 336 -20.51 -17.17 11.05
N ARG A 337 -20.81 -16.17 11.89
CA ARG A 337 -21.23 -16.36 13.28
C ARG A 337 -22.72 -16.09 13.44
N SER A 338 -23.54 -16.91 12.82
CA SER A 338 -24.97 -16.92 13.10
C SER A 338 -25.23 -17.60 14.45
N ILE A 339 -25.97 -16.90 15.33
CA ILE A 339 -26.72 -17.45 16.47
C ILE A 339 -25.89 -17.68 17.76
N SER A 340 -25.58 -16.62 18.50
CA SER A 340 -25.57 -16.51 19.99
C SER A 340 -24.67 -15.34 20.43
N ARG A 341 -24.38 -15.19 21.73
CA ARG A 341 -23.58 -14.10 22.35
C ARG A 341 -22.16 -13.91 21.76
N ALA A 342 -21.76 -14.74 20.79
CA ALA A 342 -20.50 -14.76 20.06
C ALA A 342 -20.20 -13.54 19.14
N TYR A 343 -21.09 -12.54 19.04
CA TYR A 343 -20.80 -11.28 18.32
C TYR A 343 -19.82 -10.36 19.08
N GLN A 344 -19.56 -10.64 20.36
CA GLN A 344 -18.60 -9.87 21.17
C GLN A 344 -17.15 -10.32 20.95
N VAL A 345 -16.95 -11.55 20.47
CA VAL A 345 -15.63 -12.15 20.29
C VAL A 345 -15.13 -11.83 18.89
N PRO A 346 -13.96 -11.18 18.71
CA PRO A 346 -13.39 -10.98 17.39
C PRO A 346 -12.98 -12.32 16.75
N ILE A 347 -12.81 -12.35 15.43
CA ILE A 347 -12.17 -13.50 14.75
C ILE A 347 -10.66 -13.31 14.64
N GLN A 348 -10.22 -12.06 14.60
CA GLN A 348 -8.83 -11.69 14.41
C GLN A 348 -8.53 -10.41 15.18
N VAL A 349 -7.38 -10.37 15.83
CA VAL A 349 -6.90 -9.19 16.55
C VAL A 349 -5.52 -8.84 16.01
N HIS A 350 -5.35 -7.59 15.60
CA HIS A 350 -4.04 -7.02 15.26
C HIS A 350 -3.58 -6.17 16.44
N THR A 351 -2.44 -6.50 17.04
CA THR A 351 -1.82 -5.73 18.11
C THR A 351 -0.58 -5.04 17.57
N TYR A 352 -0.41 -3.76 17.87
CA TYR A 352 0.71 -2.94 17.42
C TYR A 352 1.62 -2.62 18.60
N GLU A 353 2.88 -3.02 18.49
CA GLU A 353 3.93 -2.78 19.47
C GLU A 353 4.94 -1.79 18.89
N TYR A 354 5.29 -0.77 19.68
CA TYR A 354 6.14 0.35 19.28
C TYR A 354 7.37 0.37 20.18
N ASP A 355 8.58 0.24 19.60
CA ASP A 355 9.86 0.19 20.33
C ASP A 355 10.64 1.51 20.33
#